data_AF-K9F1C3-F1
#
_entry.id   AF-K9F1C3-F1
#
_cell.length_a   1.000
_cell.length_b   1.000
_cell.length_c   1.000
_cell.angle_alpha   90.00
_cell.angle_beta   90.00
_cell.angle_gamma   90.00
#
_symmetry.space_group_name_H-M   'P 1'
#
loop_
_entity.id
_entity.type
_entity.pdbx_description
1 polymer ?
#
loop_
_entity_poly.entity_id
_entity_poly.type
_entity_poly.pdbx_seq_one_letter_code
_entity_poly.pdbx_strand_id
1 'polypeptide(L)'
;MEIFDFSKRNKRATADDSRAEQPTAEQPTAEQPIAEALTDADASGAQAPAPQTPATQPELSNEIPQVPDADLEAFWTRAITRAKLNPLEVVLGSDNASVFRPPAFAFGDGPEMATELAQLVISGQKTATTSLAKAYEETGEGLPQVGELAIVTDGSGAPCALIVTEQVEVMPFLEVDATVARAEGEGDLSLEYWRAAHQEFFGREAALFGIDFNPEADEVVVEHFKVLYSPELHEA
;
A
#
# COMPACT_ATOMS: atom_id res chain seq x y z
N MET A 1 -0.56 5.06 -9.40
CA MET A 1 -0.26 3.71 -8.87
C MET A 1 0.28 3.91 -7.47
N GLU A 2 -0.62 4.07 -6.51
CA GLU A 2 -0.28 4.28 -5.10
C GLU A 2 -0.38 2.94 -4.36
N ILE A 3 0.75 2.25 -4.30
CA ILE A 3 0.98 1.07 -3.47
C ILE A 3 1.70 1.56 -2.22
N PHE A 4 1.21 1.17 -1.05
CA PHE A 4 1.70 1.55 0.28
C PHE A 4 2.32 2.97 0.36
N ASP A 5 1.52 4.00 0.01
CA ASP A 5 1.91 5.38 0.28
C ASP A 5 1.92 5.60 1.80
N PHE A 6 3.07 5.34 2.42
CA PHE A 6 3.35 5.66 3.82
C PHE A 6 2.87 7.08 4.15
N SER A 7 2.99 8.01 3.21
CA SER A 7 2.65 9.42 3.38
C SER A 7 1.16 9.69 3.66
N LYS A 8 0.30 8.67 3.56
CA LYS A 8 -1.10 8.71 4.05
C LYS A 8 -1.23 8.47 5.56
N ARG A 9 -0.20 7.96 6.25
CA ARG A 9 -0.13 7.85 7.71
C ARG A 9 -0.12 9.21 8.40
N ASN A 10 0.43 10.28 7.79
CA ASN A 10 0.69 11.52 8.55
C ASN A 10 0.37 12.88 7.87
N LYS A 11 -0.49 12.92 6.83
CA LYS A 11 -0.89 14.19 6.17
C LYS A 11 -2.01 14.95 6.91
N ARG A 12 -1.72 15.60 8.05
CA ARG A 12 -2.55 16.75 8.54
C ARG A 12 -1.90 17.76 9.53
N ALA A 13 -0.79 18.38 9.12
CA ALA A 13 -0.39 19.75 9.50
C ALA A 13 0.65 20.22 8.44
N THR A 14 0.69 21.44 7.89
CA THR A 14 0.10 22.75 8.25
C THR A 14 -0.41 23.49 7.00
N ALA A 15 -1.17 24.59 7.17
CA ALA A 15 -1.59 25.50 6.08
C ALA A 15 -0.84 26.86 6.13
N ASP A 16 -1.00 27.66 5.06
CA ASP A 16 -0.45 29.02 4.81
C ASP A 16 1.08 29.12 4.56
N ASP A 17 1.61 30.00 3.71
CA ASP A 17 1.04 31.05 2.81
C ASP A 17 1.95 31.22 1.56
N SER A 18 1.41 31.85 0.51
CA SER A 18 1.92 32.36 -0.78
C SER A 18 3.44 32.62 -0.98
N ARG A 19 4.01 32.70 -2.21
CA ARG A 19 3.53 33.42 -3.42
C ARG A 19 4.30 33.03 -4.69
N ALA A 20 3.68 33.22 -5.86
CA ALA A 20 4.16 32.80 -7.19
C ALA A 20 5.24 33.70 -7.84
N GLU A 21 5.97 33.12 -8.80
CA GLU A 21 6.45 33.80 -10.03
C GLU A 21 6.67 32.81 -11.21
N GLN A 22 6.27 33.20 -12.42
CA GLN A 22 6.55 32.55 -13.73
C GLN A 22 7.10 33.64 -14.68
N PRO A 23 8.04 33.34 -15.59
CA PRO A 23 7.70 32.98 -17.00
C PRO A 23 8.66 31.87 -17.56
N THR A 24 8.72 31.45 -18.83
CA THR A 24 8.20 31.95 -20.13
C THR A 24 7.90 30.77 -21.10
N ALA A 25 7.50 31.04 -22.34
CA ALA A 25 7.29 30.06 -23.42
C ALA A 25 8.53 29.82 -24.30
N GLU A 26 8.55 28.73 -25.09
CA GLU A 26 8.55 28.77 -26.58
C GLU A 26 8.57 27.35 -27.21
N GLN A 27 7.90 27.21 -28.36
CA GLN A 27 8.09 26.12 -29.34
C GLN A 27 8.43 26.76 -30.70
N PRO A 28 9.21 26.08 -31.55
CA PRO A 28 8.85 26.12 -32.98
C PRO A 28 8.96 24.78 -33.75
N THR A 29 8.04 24.71 -34.72
CA THR A 29 7.88 23.86 -35.92
C THR A 29 9.07 23.67 -36.87
N ALA A 30 9.07 22.53 -37.59
CA ALA A 30 9.38 22.34 -39.03
C ALA A 30 9.02 20.87 -39.42
N GLU A 31 8.08 20.56 -40.32
CA GLU A 31 8.04 20.62 -41.81
C GLU A 31 8.52 19.35 -42.56
N GLN A 32 7.97 19.14 -43.76
CA GLN A 32 7.90 17.89 -44.57
C GLN A 32 9.03 17.84 -45.67
N PRO A 33 9.04 17.06 -46.80
CA PRO A 33 8.06 16.11 -47.38
C PRO A 33 8.59 14.85 -48.18
N ILE A 34 7.67 14.30 -48.98
CA ILE A 34 7.54 13.08 -49.82
C ILE A 34 8.52 12.77 -50.99
N ALA A 35 8.68 11.46 -51.30
CA ALA A 35 8.98 10.79 -52.60
C ALA A 35 9.12 9.25 -52.40
N GLU A 36 8.87 8.28 -53.32
CA GLU A 36 8.04 8.24 -54.57
C GLU A 36 7.38 6.82 -54.75
N ALA A 37 7.58 6.04 -55.84
CA ALA A 37 6.88 4.75 -56.10
C ALA A 37 7.63 3.71 -57.01
N LEU A 38 6.93 2.61 -57.40
CA LEU A 38 7.24 1.49 -58.35
C LEU A 38 7.76 0.16 -57.71
N THR A 39 7.39 -1.09 -58.06
CA THR A 39 6.52 -1.70 -59.12
C THR A 39 5.92 -3.07 -58.69
N ASP A 40 4.71 -3.39 -59.22
CA ASP A 40 4.16 -4.66 -59.73
C ASP A 40 4.21 -6.05 -59.02
N ALA A 41 3.04 -6.72 -59.09
CA ALA A 41 2.78 -8.14 -59.48
C ALA A 41 2.27 -9.18 -58.45
N ASP A 42 0.96 -9.44 -58.57
CA ASP A 42 0.31 -10.77 -58.74
C ASP A 42 -0.30 -11.57 -57.55
N ALA A 43 -1.32 -12.36 -57.94
CA ALA A 43 -1.92 -13.54 -57.31
C ALA A 43 -2.90 -13.43 -56.12
N SER A 44 -4.16 -13.75 -56.47
CA SER A 44 -5.10 -14.62 -55.73
C SER A 44 -5.82 -14.07 -54.49
N GLY A 45 -7.16 -14.06 -54.57
CA GLY A 45 -8.03 -13.63 -53.48
C GLY A 45 -8.22 -14.69 -52.39
N ALA A 46 -8.09 -14.25 -51.14
CA ALA A 46 -8.73 -14.84 -49.98
C ALA A 46 -9.44 -13.71 -49.22
N GLN A 47 -10.75 -13.86 -48.98
CA GLN A 47 -11.53 -12.87 -48.25
C GLN A 47 -11.07 -12.86 -46.79
N ALA A 48 -10.27 -11.86 -46.39
CA ALA A 48 -9.93 -11.65 -44.99
C ALA A 48 -11.22 -11.37 -44.20
N PRO A 49 -11.43 -11.99 -43.01
CA PRO A 49 -12.50 -11.57 -42.13
C PRO A 49 -12.27 -10.12 -41.68
N ALA A 50 -13.35 -9.38 -41.50
CA ALA A 50 -13.29 -7.97 -41.09
C ALA A 50 -12.47 -7.80 -39.79
N PRO A 51 -11.78 -6.66 -39.59
CA PRO A 51 -11.09 -6.38 -38.35
C PRO A 51 -12.12 -6.35 -37.22
N GLN A 52 -12.10 -7.39 -36.38
CA GLN A 52 -12.84 -7.39 -35.13
C GLN A 52 -12.16 -6.37 -34.24
N THR A 53 -12.86 -5.29 -33.91
CA THR A 53 -12.45 -4.35 -32.88
C THR A 53 -12.06 -5.16 -31.65
N PRO A 54 -10.84 -5.02 -31.10
CA PRO A 54 -10.50 -5.67 -29.84
C PRO A 54 -11.55 -5.26 -28.82
N ALA A 55 -12.24 -6.22 -28.24
CA ALA A 55 -13.11 -5.95 -27.12
C ALA A 55 -12.23 -5.37 -26.01
N THR A 56 -12.47 -4.11 -25.63
CA THR A 56 -11.84 -3.49 -24.48
C THR A 56 -12.12 -4.39 -23.28
N GLN A 57 -11.09 -5.14 -22.85
CA GLN A 57 -11.13 -5.81 -21.56
C GLN A 57 -11.31 -4.71 -20.51
N PRO A 58 -12.13 -4.92 -19.45
CA PRO A 58 -12.14 -3.98 -18.35
C PRO A 58 -10.71 -3.92 -17.79
N GLU A 59 -10.11 -2.75 -17.82
CA GLU A 59 -8.77 -2.58 -17.26
C GLU A 59 -8.89 -2.75 -15.75
N LEU A 60 -8.48 -3.93 -15.27
CA LEU A 60 -8.24 -4.18 -13.86
C LEU A 60 -7.07 -3.30 -13.45
N SER A 61 -7.38 -2.09 -12.97
CA SER A 61 -6.39 -1.23 -12.34
C SER A 61 -5.82 -1.97 -11.12
N ASN A 62 -4.50 -2.15 -11.08
CA ASN A 62 -3.80 -2.70 -9.91
C ASN A 62 -3.84 -1.76 -8.68
N GLU A 63 -4.63 -0.69 -8.73
CA GLU A 63 -4.81 0.27 -7.64
C GLU A 63 -5.95 -0.16 -6.73
N ILE A 64 -5.70 -0.13 -5.43
CA ILE A 64 -6.72 -0.38 -4.39
C ILE A 64 -7.61 0.87 -4.30
N PRO A 65 -8.94 0.76 -4.52
CA PRO A 65 -9.83 1.91 -4.52
C PRO A 65 -9.79 2.68 -3.19
N GLN A 66 -9.81 4.01 -3.27
CA GLN A 66 -9.97 4.84 -2.09
C GLN A 66 -11.45 4.86 -1.68
N VAL A 67 -11.76 4.32 -0.50
CA VAL A 67 -13.13 4.29 0.06
C VAL A 67 -13.51 5.66 0.62
N PRO A 68 -14.80 6.07 0.55
CA PRO A 68 -15.24 7.35 1.09
C PRO A 68 -14.92 7.53 2.57
N ASP A 69 -14.41 8.71 2.95
CA ASP A 69 -14.08 9.07 4.35
C ASP A 69 -15.24 8.76 5.33
N ALA A 70 -16.50 8.92 4.89
CA ALA A 70 -17.68 8.66 5.71
C ALA A 70 -17.77 7.20 6.18
N ASP A 71 -17.34 6.23 5.37
CA ASP A 71 -17.36 4.81 5.73
C ASP A 71 -16.24 4.47 6.72
N LEU A 72 -15.08 5.12 6.58
CA LEU A 72 -13.96 5.04 7.52
C LEU A 72 -14.30 5.67 8.88
N GLU A 73 -14.96 6.84 8.91
CA GLU A 73 -15.46 7.46 10.15
C GLU A 73 -16.55 6.60 10.83
N ALA A 74 -17.46 6.01 10.04
CA ALA A 74 -18.49 5.12 10.55
C ALA A 74 -17.87 3.84 11.13
N PHE A 75 -16.84 3.27 10.48
CA PHE A 75 -16.08 2.14 11.00
C PHE A 75 -15.36 2.50 12.31
N TRP A 76 -14.62 3.61 12.33
CA TRP A 76 -13.91 4.10 13.51
C TRP A 76 -14.83 4.26 14.72
N THR A 77 -15.97 4.92 14.52
CA THR A 77 -17.00 5.13 15.56
C THR A 77 -17.53 3.81 16.13
N ARG A 78 -17.74 2.78 15.29
CA ARG A 78 -18.10 1.43 15.75
C ARG A 78 -16.95 0.79 16.50
N ALA A 79 -15.74 0.84 15.96
CA ALA A 79 -14.56 0.19 16.50
C ALA A 79 -14.23 0.64 17.93
N ILE A 80 -14.13 1.96 18.19
CA ILE A 80 -13.87 2.48 19.54
C ILE A 80 -14.94 2.07 20.56
N THR A 81 -16.21 2.06 20.11
CA THR A 81 -17.36 1.69 20.95
C THR A 81 -17.33 0.20 21.31
N ARG A 82 -16.97 -0.66 20.36
CA ARG A 82 -16.99 -2.13 20.51
C ARG A 82 -15.75 -2.67 21.21
N ALA A 83 -14.57 -2.15 20.87
CA ALA A 83 -13.31 -2.46 21.54
C ALA A 83 -13.25 -1.92 22.98
N LYS A 84 -14.23 -1.10 23.41
CA LYS A 84 -14.29 -0.44 24.72
C LYS A 84 -13.02 0.35 25.05
N LEU A 85 -12.41 0.95 24.02
CA LEU A 85 -11.23 1.78 24.20
C LEU A 85 -11.63 2.99 25.05
N ASN A 86 -11.20 3.00 26.31
CA ASN A 86 -11.37 4.17 27.16
C ASN A 86 -10.62 5.33 26.51
N PRO A 87 -11.27 6.46 26.16
CA PRO A 87 -10.61 7.62 25.57
C PRO A 87 -9.58 8.29 26.50
N LEU A 88 -9.40 7.75 27.71
CA LEU A 88 -8.46 8.18 28.76
C LEU A 88 -7.30 7.20 28.99
N GLU A 89 -7.37 5.94 28.54
CA GLU A 89 -6.22 5.01 28.61
C GLU A 89 -5.34 5.11 27.35
N VAL A 90 -5.94 5.43 26.20
CA VAL A 90 -5.23 5.81 24.96
C VAL A 90 -4.45 7.14 25.12
N VAL A 91 -4.69 7.91 26.18
CA VAL A 91 -4.10 9.24 26.41
C VAL A 91 -2.72 9.21 27.07
N LEU A 92 -2.28 8.08 27.64
CA LEU A 92 -1.00 7.97 28.36
C LEU A 92 0.07 7.22 27.57
N GLY A 93 0.22 7.61 26.30
CA GLY A 93 1.22 7.09 25.36
C GLY A 93 1.67 8.13 24.34
N SER A 94 1.95 9.36 24.80
CA SER A 94 2.41 10.52 24.01
C SER A 94 1.47 11.00 22.88
N ASP A 95 0.91 12.20 23.07
CA ASP A 95 0.26 13.04 22.06
C ASP A 95 -1.09 12.59 21.44
N ASN A 96 -2.17 12.82 22.22
CA ASN A 96 -3.50 13.23 21.73
C ASN A 96 -4.30 12.31 20.76
N ALA A 97 -3.91 11.04 20.60
CA ALA A 97 -4.52 10.10 19.66
C ALA A 97 -5.93 9.54 20.04
N SER A 98 -6.73 10.19 20.90
CA SER A 98 -8.01 9.66 21.40
C SER A 98 -9.31 10.32 20.88
N VAL A 99 -9.21 11.19 19.86
CA VAL A 99 -10.37 11.85 19.23
C VAL A 99 -10.41 11.68 17.71
N PHE A 100 -9.25 11.67 17.05
CA PHE A 100 -9.16 11.57 15.60
C PHE A 100 -9.13 10.12 15.12
N ARG A 101 -9.76 9.85 13.97
CA ARG A 101 -9.66 8.57 13.29
C ARG A 101 -8.20 8.30 12.89
N PRO A 102 -7.66 7.10 13.15
CA PRO A 102 -6.32 6.74 12.71
C PRO A 102 -6.22 6.58 11.17
N PRO A 103 -5.01 6.53 10.60
CA PRO A 103 -4.81 6.22 9.20
C PRO A 103 -5.46 4.91 8.78
N ALA A 104 -5.85 4.83 7.51
CA ALA A 104 -6.37 3.61 6.89
C ALA A 104 -5.43 3.16 5.75
N PHE A 105 -5.11 1.87 5.71
CA PHE A 105 -4.24 1.29 4.68
C PHE A 105 -4.61 -0.17 4.37
N ALA A 106 -4.21 -0.63 3.19
CA ALA A 106 -4.25 -2.04 2.81
C ALA A 106 -2.84 -2.62 2.78
N PHE A 107 -2.70 -3.90 3.12
CA PHE A 107 -1.43 -4.62 2.98
C PHE A 107 -1.20 -5.04 1.52
N GLY A 108 0.06 -5.24 1.13
CA GLY A 108 0.43 -5.70 -0.20
C GLY A 108 0.34 -4.64 -1.30
N ASP A 109 0.58 -5.06 -2.55
CA ASP A 109 0.73 -4.18 -3.71
C ASP A 109 -0.36 -4.33 -4.79
N GLY A 110 -1.50 -4.93 -4.43
CA GLY A 110 -2.67 -4.96 -5.31
C GLY A 110 -3.94 -5.48 -4.63
N PRO A 111 -5.12 -5.32 -5.26
CA PRO A 111 -6.42 -5.66 -4.66
C PRO A 111 -6.56 -7.12 -4.20
N GLU A 112 -6.05 -8.07 -4.97
CA GLU A 112 -6.16 -9.50 -4.63
C GLU A 112 -5.37 -9.82 -3.36
N MET A 113 -4.09 -9.40 -3.33
CA MET A 113 -3.21 -9.55 -2.17
C MET A 113 -3.74 -8.81 -0.94
N ALA A 114 -4.21 -7.57 -1.09
CA ALA A 114 -4.81 -6.80 -0.01
C ALA A 114 -6.02 -7.49 0.63
N THR A 115 -6.84 -8.18 -0.18
CA THR A 115 -7.99 -8.94 0.31
C THR A 115 -7.55 -10.21 1.05
N GLU A 116 -6.54 -10.92 0.53
CA GLU A 116 -5.96 -12.10 1.18
C GLU A 116 -5.31 -11.74 2.53
N LEU A 117 -4.43 -10.75 2.55
CA LEU A 117 -3.72 -10.32 3.75
C LEU A 117 -4.67 -9.72 4.81
N ALA A 118 -5.72 -9.01 4.41
CA ALA A 118 -6.78 -8.58 5.32
C ALA A 118 -7.46 -9.77 6.02
N GLN A 119 -7.72 -10.87 5.30
CA GLN A 119 -8.33 -12.07 5.88
C GLN A 119 -7.35 -12.83 6.80
N LEU A 120 -6.05 -12.82 6.53
CA LEU A 120 -5.03 -13.30 7.47
C LEU A 120 -5.02 -12.47 8.78
N VAL A 121 -5.21 -11.15 8.70
CA VAL A 121 -5.33 -10.28 9.88
C VAL A 121 -6.62 -10.56 10.66
N ILE A 122 -7.77 -10.64 9.98
CA ILE A 122 -9.07 -10.91 10.62
C ILE A 122 -9.07 -12.27 11.31
N SER A 123 -8.48 -13.30 10.71
CA SER A 123 -8.37 -14.63 11.32
C SER A 123 -7.34 -14.72 12.46
N GLY A 124 -6.53 -13.68 12.66
CA GLY A 124 -5.46 -13.65 13.65
C GLY A 124 -4.22 -14.47 13.25
N GLN A 125 -4.10 -14.85 11.97
CA GLN A 125 -2.93 -15.53 11.42
C GLN A 125 -1.79 -14.55 11.12
N LYS A 126 -2.12 -13.35 10.61
CA LYS A 126 -1.17 -12.23 10.44
C LYS A 126 -1.25 -11.29 11.64
N THR A 127 -0.13 -11.19 12.36
CA THR A 127 0.10 -10.42 13.59
C THR A 127 1.42 -9.63 13.54
N ALA A 128 2.10 -9.66 12.40
CA ALA A 128 3.25 -8.84 12.11
C ALA A 128 3.21 -8.34 10.65
N THR A 129 3.95 -7.27 10.38
CA THR A 129 4.24 -6.77 9.04
C THR A 129 5.67 -6.24 8.98
N THR A 130 6.31 -6.36 7.83
CA THR A 130 7.65 -5.80 7.60
C THR A 130 7.61 -4.71 6.52
N SER A 131 8.40 -3.66 6.69
CA SER A 131 8.53 -2.53 5.75
C SER A 131 9.98 -2.08 5.58
N LEU A 132 10.29 -1.41 4.48
CA LEU A 132 11.66 -1.02 4.14
C LEU A 132 12.11 0.24 4.91
N ALA A 133 13.17 0.16 5.72
CA ALA A 133 13.51 1.25 6.65
C ALA A 133 13.83 2.59 5.96
N LYS A 134 14.56 2.55 4.85
CA LYS A 134 14.88 3.73 4.03
C LYS A 134 13.68 4.33 3.28
N ALA A 135 12.55 3.63 3.17
CA ALA A 135 11.34 4.22 2.58
C ALA A 135 10.84 5.40 3.44
N TYR A 136 10.91 5.26 4.77
CA TYR A 136 10.61 6.33 5.72
C TYR A 136 11.57 7.52 5.58
N GLU A 137 12.86 7.26 5.33
CA GLU A 137 13.85 8.33 5.09
C GLU A 137 13.53 9.13 3.81
N GLU A 138 13.17 8.43 2.73
CA GLU A 138 12.87 9.02 1.43
C GLU A 138 11.51 9.75 1.41
N THR A 139 10.48 9.24 2.09
CA THR A 139 9.19 9.95 2.23
C THR A 139 9.22 11.05 3.30
N GLY A 140 10.26 11.09 4.13
CA GLY A 140 10.43 12.07 5.22
C GLY A 140 9.54 11.80 6.44
N GLU A 141 9.20 10.54 6.67
CA GLU A 141 8.26 10.10 7.71
C GLU A 141 8.93 9.55 8.96
N GLY A 142 8.18 9.55 10.07
CA GLY A 142 8.58 8.87 11.28
C GLY A 142 8.38 7.36 11.15
N LEU A 143 9.28 6.59 11.76
CA LEU A 143 9.06 5.17 12.03
C LEU A 143 7.76 4.98 12.86
N PRO A 144 7.05 3.86 12.68
CA PRO A 144 5.89 3.51 13.49
C PRO A 144 6.24 3.44 14.98
N GLN A 145 5.23 3.66 15.83
CA GLN A 145 5.39 3.67 17.28
C GLN A 145 4.46 2.69 17.98
N VAL A 146 4.94 2.13 19.10
CA VAL A 146 4.13 1.27 19.97
C VAL A 146 2.96 2.07 20.53
N GLY A 147 1.75 1.55 20.34
CA GLY A 147 0.49 2.20 20.70
C GLY A 147 -0.21 2.90 19.52
N GLU A 148 0.44 3.04 18.36
CA GLU A 148 -0.22 3.59 17.17
C GLU A 148 -1.36 2.70 16.69
N LEU A 149 -2.46 3.34 16.31
CA LEU A 149 -3.66 2.71 15.78
C LEU A 149 -3.67 2.82 14.25
N ALA A 150 -4.19 1.80 13.58
CA ALA A 150 -4.48 1.86 12.15
C ALA A 150 -5.73 1.07 11.78
N ILE A 151 -6.43 1.51 10.75
CA ILE A 151 -7.53 0.78 10.12
C ILE A 151 -6.96 0.00 8.93
N VAL A 152 -7.11 -1.32 8.97
CA VAL A 152 -6.80 -2.19 7.83
C VAL A 152 -8.01 -2.19 6.90
N THR A 153 -7.76 -2.07 5.60
CA THR A 153 -8.75 -2.20 4.52
C THR A 153 -8.45 -3.40 3.64
N ASP A 154 -9.49 -3.99 3.04
CA ASP A 154 -9.34 -5.02 2.00
C ASP A 154 -8.97 -4.40 0.62
N GLY A 155 -8.88 -5.23 -0.42
CA GLY A 155 -8.58 -4.79 -1.78
C GLY A 155 -9.65 -3.98 -2.49
N SER A 156 -10.87 -3.90 -1.94
CA SER A 156 -11.88 -2.93 -2.37
C SER A 156 -11.75 -1.58 -1.64
N GLY A 157 -10.82 -1.49 -0.69
CA GLY A 157 -10.64 -0.37 0.23
C GLY A 157 -11.59 -0.40 1.44
N ALA A 158 -12.41 -1.45 1.60
CA ALA A 158 -13.39 -1.50 2.68
C ALA A 158 -12.72 -1.78 4.04
N PRO A 159 -13.03 -1.01 5.11
CA PRO A 159 -12.37 -1.16 6.40
C PRO A 159 -12.82 -2.44 7.11
N CYS A 160 -11.85 -3.28 7.46
CA CYS A 160 -12.07 -4.66 7.88
C CYS A 160 -11.54 -4.96 9.29
N ALA A 161 -10.49 -4.26 9.75
CA ALA A 161 -9.97 -4.36 11.13
C ALA A 161 -9.44 -3.02 11.65
N LEU A 162 -9.50 -2.81 12.97
CA LEU A 162 -8.73 -1.83 13.71
C LEU A 162 -7.60 -2.59 14.42
N ILE A 163 -6.35 -2.24 14.15
CA ILE A 163 -5.16 -2.81 14.78
C ILE A 163 -4.47 -1.78 15.69
N VAL A 164 -3.62 -2.27 16.60
CA VAL A 164 -2.64 -1.47 17.35
C VAL A 164 -1.27 -2.12 17.28
N THR A 165 -0.24 -1.33 17.01
CA THR A 165 1.16 -1.77 17.03
C THR A 165 1.63 -1.96 18.47
N GLU A 166 2.11 -3.16 18.82
CA GLU A 166 2.54 -3.53 20.18
C GLU A 166 4.06 -3.54 20.35
N GLN A 167 4.81 -3.73 19.26
CA GLN A 167 6.27 -3.77 19.24
C GLN A 167 6.77 -3.36 17.85
N VAL A 168 7.86 -2.60 17.82
CA VAL A 168 8.54 -2.14 16.60
C VAL A 168 10.03 -2.43 16.75
N GLU A 169 10.61 -3.07 15.75
CA GLU A 169 12.04 -3.40 15.69
C GLU A 169 12.60 -2.99 14.33
N VAL A 170 13.81 -2.42 14.34
CA VAL A 170 14.60 -2.16 13.12
C VAL A 170 15.77 -3.13 13.12
N MET A 171 15.94 -3.88 12.03
CA MET A 171 16.98 -4.89 11.89
C MET A 171 17.39 -5.09 10.42
N PRO A 172 18.60 -5.61 10.13
CA PRO A 172 18.98 -5.98 8.77
C PRO A 172 18.00 -7.02 8.17
N PHE A 173 17.69 -6.89 6.87
CA PHE A 173 16.76 -7.81 6.18
C PHE A 173 17.13 -9.30 6.35
N LEU A 174 18.43 -9.63 6.36
CA LEU A 174 18.91 -11.00 6.53
C LEU A 174 18.91 -11.51 7.98
N GLU A 175 18.69 -10.64 8.97
CA GLU A 175 18.54 -11.04 10.39
C GLU A 175 17.09 -11.38 10.76
N VAL A 176 16.11 -11.03 9.91
CA VAL A 176 14.72 -11.47 10.07
C VAL A 176 14.66 -13.00 10.11
N ASP A 177 13.95 -13.51 11.12
CA ASP A 177 13.92 -14.91 11.51
C ASP A 177 12.59 -15.61 11.17
N ALA A 178 12.53 -16.91 11.44
CA ALA A 178 11.32 -17.71 11.23
C ALA A 178 10.20 -17.44 12.26
N THR A 179 10.40 -16.55 13.24
CA THR A 179 9.36 -16.10 14.17
C THR A 179 8.56 -14.99 13.51
N VAL A 180 9.24 -13.99 12.92
CA VAL A 180 8.61 -12.94 12.11
C VAL A 180 7.86 -13.55 10.92
N ALA A 181 8.49 -14.42 10.13
CA ALA A 181 7.84 -15.05 8.98
C ALA A 181 6.54 -15.81 9.32
N ARG A 182 6.48 -16.43 10.51
CA ARG A 182 5.25 -17.09 11.01
C ARG A 182 4.22 -16.10 11.54
N ALA A 183 4.67 -15.01 12.18
CA ALA A 183 3.79 -13.95 12.67
C ALA A 183 3.19 -13.14 11.51
N GLU A 184 3.88 -13.02 10.38
CA GLU A 184 3.32 -12.44 9.15
C GLU A 184 2.28 -13.34 8.48
N GLY A 185 2.31 -14.65 8.74
CA GLY A 185 1.22 -15.57 8.42
C GLY A 185 1.08 -15.98 6.95
N GLU A 186 1.99 -15.54 6.08
CA GLU A 186 1.90 -15.65 4.62
C GLU A 186 2.48 -16.96 4.05
N GLY A 187 1.95 -17.36 2.88
CA GLY A 187 2.44 -18.51 2.11
C GLY A 187 2.43 -19.82 2.89
N ASP A 188 3.59 -20.47 2.97
CA ASP A 188 3.80 -21.73 3.71
C ASP A 188 4.36 -21.52 5.14
N LEU A 189 4.38 -20.27 5.63
CA LEU A 189 4.93 -19.86 6.93
C LEU A 189 6.45 -20.09 7.07
N SER A 190 7.17 -20.33 5.97
CA SER A 190 8.62 -20.51 5.98
C SER A 190 9.38 -19.18 5.82
N LEU A 191 10.57 -19.11 6.42
CA LEU A 191 11.50 -17.99 6.20
C LEU A 191 12.02 -17.94 4.76
N GLU A 192 12.03 -19.06 4.05
CA GLU A 192 12.45 -19.12 2.64
C GLU A 192 11.42 -18.44 1.74
N TYR A 193 10.13 -18.76 1.90
CA TYR A 193 9.04 -18.06 1.24
C TYR A 193 9.03 -16.56 1.60
N TRP A 194 9.10 -16.23 2.89
CA TRP A 194 9.09 -14.85 3.38
C TRP A 194 10.19 -14.02 2.71
N ARG A 195 11.45 -14.52 2.67
CA ARG A 195 12.57 -13.81 2.04
C ARG A 195 12.37 -13.62 0.55
N ALA A 196 11.91 -14.65 -0.16
CA ALA A 196 11.68 -14.56 -1.60
C ALA A 196 10.60 -13.52 -1.94
N ALA A 197 9.46 -13.58 -1.26
CA ALA A 197 8.35 -12.65 -1.44
C ALA A 197 8.75 -11.19 -1.10
N HIS A 198 9.37 -10.98 0.06
CA HIS A 198 9.77 -9.64 0.51
C HIS A 198 10.90 -9.05 -0.35
N GLN A 199 11.85 -9.85 -0.83
CA GLN A 199 12.88 -9.36 -1.75
C GLN A 199 12.27 -8.89 -3.10
N GLU A 200 11.24 -9.58 -3.59
CA GLU A 200 10.52 -9.18 -4.80
C GLU A 200 9.69 -7.90 -4.56
N PHE A 201 8.97 -7.83 -3.44
CA PHE A 201 8.17 -6.68 -3.03
C PHE A 201 9.02 -5.42 -2.79
N PHE A 202 10.06 -5.50 -1.94
CA PHE A 202 10.95 -4.35 -1.68
C PHE A 202 11.71 -3.91 -2.92
N GLY A 203 12.02 -4.83 -3.85
CA GLY A 203 12.56 -4.46 -5.17
C GLY A 203 11.60 -3.60 -6.00
N ARG A 204 10.29 -3.87 -5.95
CA ARG A 204 9.26 -3.03 -6.60
C ARG A 204 9.04 -1.73 -5.87
N GLU A 205 8.88 -1.78 -4.55
CA GLU A 205 8.63 -0.61 -3.69
C GLU A 205 9.76 0.41 -3.78
N ALA A 206 11.01 -0.02 -3.63
CA ALA A 206 12.19 0.84 -3.77
C ALA A 206 12.23 1.55 -5.13
N ALA A 207 11.89 0.84 -6.22
CA ALA A 207 11.86 1.42 -7.56
C ALA A 207 10.78 2.52 -7.74
N LEU A 208 9.70 2.52 -6.95
CA LEU A 208 8.70 3.60 -6.95
C LEU A 208 9.27 4.91 -6.39
N PHE A 209 10.17 4.79 -5.40
CA PHE A 209 10.88 5.92 -4.79
C PHE A 209 12.18 6.29 -5.53
N GLY A 210 12.55 5.56 -6.59
CA GLY A 210 13.78 5.81 -7.35
C GLY A 210 15.06 5.35 -6.66
N ILE A 211 14.96 4.42 -5.70
CA ILE A 211 16.07 3.84 -4.94
C ILE A 211 16.18 2.33 -5.21
N ASP A 212 17.37 1.73 -5.01
CA ASP A 212 17.61 0.29 -5.25
C ASP A 212 17.57 -0.49 -3.92
N PHE A 213 16.87 -1.63 -3.85
CA PHE A 213 16.89 -2.54 -2.68
C PHE A 213 18.10 -3.50 -2.70
N ASN A 214 18.86 -3.55 -1.61
CA ASN A 214 19.97 -4.47 -1.39
C ASN A 214 19.73 -5.33 -0.13
N PRO A 215 19.34 -6.61 -0.29
CA PRO A 215 19.16 -7.55 0.82
C PRO A 215 20.34 -7.64 1.80
N GLU A 216 21.59 -7.47 1.34
CA GLU A 216 22.78 -7.64 2.19
C GLU A 216 23.12 -6.42 3.07
N ALA A 217 22.52 -5.26 2.80
CA ALA A 217 22.86 -4.00 3.45
C ALA A 217 21.67 -3.22 4.02
N ASP A 218 20.47 -3.43 3.49
CA ASP A 218 19.30 -2.66 3.88
C ASP A 218 18.63 -3.21 5.15
N GLU A 219 18.16 -2.28 5.99
CA GLU A 219 17.37 -2.57 7.17
C GLU A 219 15.87 -2.56 6.85
N VAL A 220 15.12 -3.30 7.66
CA VAL A 220 13.66 -3.35 7.64
C VAL A 220 13.10 -3.03 9.01
N VAL A 221 11.86 -2.54 9.01
CA VAL A 221 11.08 -2.20 10.19
C VAL A 221 9.99 -3.24 10.34
N VAL A 222 10.08 -4.06 11.38
CA VAL A 222 9.10 -5.08 11.74
C VAL A 222 8.14 -4.48 12.77
N GLU A 223 6.86 -4.39 12.42
CA GLU A 223 5.78 -4.05 13.35
C GLU A 223 5.05 -5.33 13.77
N HIS A 224 5.02 -5.64 15.07
CA HIS A 224 4.08 -6.61 15.63
C HIS A 224 2.82 -5.89 16.12
N PHE A 225 1.64 -6.42 15.81
CA PHE A 225 0.36 -5.79 16.12
C PHE A 225 -0.71 -6.80 16.55
N LYS A 226 -1.78 -6.29 17.17
CA LYS A 226 -3.01 -7.06 17.45
C LYS A 226 -4.24 -6.38 16.87
N VAL A 227 -5.24 -7.18 16.52
CA VAL A 227 -6.59 -6.70 16.19
C VAL A 227 -7.31 -6.30 17.49
N LEU A 228 -7.76 -5.05 17.54
CA LEU A 228 -8.62 -4.52 18.61
C LEU A 228 -10.11 -4.66 18.28
N TYR A 229 -10.46 -4.63 16.99
CA TYR A 229 -11.82 -4.81 16.51
C TYR A 229 -11.81 -5.27 15.05
N SER A 230 -12.72 -6.17 14.71
CA SER A 230 -13.12 -6.46 13.33
C SER A 230 -14.60 -6.84 13.35
N PRO A 231 -15.44 -6.38 12.40
CA PRO A 231 -16.85 -6.73 12.35
C PRO A 231 -17.07 -8.25 12.32
N GLU A 232 -16.28 -9.00 11.54
CA GLU A 232 -16.40 -10.45 11.43
C GLU A 232 -16.15 -11.19 12.75
N LEU A 233 -15.22 -10.68 13.58
CA LEU A 233 -14.89 -11.26 14.89
C LEU A 233 -15.85 -10.81 16.02
N HIS A 234 -16.49 -9.65 15.89
CA HIS A 234 -17.19 -8.97 16.99
C HIS A 234 -18.69 -8.79 16.78
N GLU A 235 -19.22 -9.09 15.59
CA GLU A 235 -20.64 -8.98 15.24
C GLU A 235 -21.26 -10.32 14.74
N ALA A 236 -20.49 -11.42 14.78
CA ALA A 236 -20.94 -12.80 14.56
C ALA A 236 -21.58 -13.44 15.81
#